data_AF-A0A510J8J4-F1
#
_entry.id   AF-A0A510J8J4-F1
#
_cell.length_a   1.000
_cell.length_b   1.000
_cell.length_c   1.000
_cell.angle_alpha   90.00
_cell.angle_beta   90.00
_cell.angle_gamma   90.00
#
_symmetry.space_group_name_H-M   'P 1'
#
loop_
_entity.id
_entity.type
_entity.pdbx_description
1 polymer ?
#
loop_
_entity_poly.entity_id
_entity_poly.type
_entity_poly.pdbx_seq_one_letter_code
_entity_poly.pdbx_strand_id
1 'polypeptide(L)' 'MDGKIFVTFVSLVMLSYIKNKMSEKELYKKYTTQELLDELDLIESYERGNEKLKLGEVTKKQKEIFKYMDIKFPEELL' A
#
# COMPACT_ATOMS: atom_id res chain seq x y z
N MET A 1 -15.34 21.44 9.27
CA MET A 1 -15.70 20.01 9.44
C MET A 1 -15.60 19.24 8.13
N ASP A 2 -15.66 19.94 6.99
CA ASP A 2 -15.82 19.34 5.66
C ASP A 2 -14.58 18.61 5.15
N GLY A 3 -13.38 19.11 5.45
CA GLY A 3 -12.14 18.44 5.06
C GLY A 3 -11.98 17.04 5.67
N LYS A 4 -12.46 16.83 6.91
CA LYS A 4 -12.40 15.51 7.56
C LYS A 4 -13.35 14.52 6.90
N ILE A 5 -14.55 14.95 6.53
CA ILE A 5 -15.55 14.11 5.85
C ILE A 5 -15.02 13.70 4.47
N PHE A 6 -14.42 14.63 3.72
CA PHE A 6 -13.84 14.34 2.41
C PHE A 6 -12.70 13.31 2.50
N VAL A 7 -11.74 13.51 3.40
CA VAL A 7 -10.64 12.54 3.61
C VAL A 7 -11.20 11.17 4.03
N THR A 8 -12.17 11.15 4.95
CA THR A 8 -12.81 9.90 5.40
C THR A 8 -13.48 9.15 4.26
N PHE A 9 -14.18 9.87 3.38
CA PHE A 9 -14.81 9.27 2.20
C PHE A 9 -13.77 8.61 1.28
N VAL A 10 -12.68 9.31 0.96
CA VAL A 10 -11.59 8.77 0.14
C VAL A 10 -10.94 7.55 0.82
N SER A 11 -10.68 7.61 2.12
CA SER A 11 -10.17 6.47 2.90
C SER A 11 -11.08 5.24 2.81
N LEU A 12 -12.40 5.44 2.86
CA LEU A 12 -13.36 4.33 2.74
C LEU A 12 -13.36 3.69 1.35
N VAL A 13 -13.18 4.49 0.29
CA VAL A 13 -13.04 3.95 -1.08
C VAL A 13 -11.78 3.09 -1.19
N MET A 14 -10.64 3.57 -0.68
CA MET A 14 -9.39 2.80 -0.65
C MET A 14 -9.52 1.52 0.18
N LEU A 15 -10.09 1.62 1.39
CA LEU A 15 -10.29 0.47 2.27
C LEU A 15 -11.24 -0.57 1.65
N SER A 16 -12.30 -0.11 0.97
CA SER A 16 -13.21 -1.00 0.23
C SER A 16 -12.48 -1.78 -0.85
N TYR A 17 -11.64 -1.10 -1.65
CA TYR A 17 -10.81 -1.74 -2.67
C TYR A 17 -9.87 -2.80 -2.08
N ILE A 18 -9.13 -2.43 -1.04
CA ILE A 18 -8.20 -3.35 -0.35
C ILE A 18 -8.95 -4.58 0.16
N LYS A 19 -10.08 -4.38 0.85
CA LYS A 19 -10.87 -5.49 1.40
C LYS A 19 -11.44 -6.40 0.32
N ASN A 20 -11.91 -5.82 -0.80
CA ASN A 20 -12.38 -6.59 -1.95
C ASN A 20 -11.24 -7.43 -2.55
N LYS A 21 -10.06 -6.86 -2.78
CA LYS A 21 -8.89 -7.61 -3.28
C LYS A 21 -8.43 -8.70 -2.32
N MET A 22 -8.44 -8.43 -1.01
CA MET A 22 -8.12 -9.44 0.00
C MET A 22 -9.10 -10.61 -0.03
N SER A 23 -10.39 -10.38 -0.26
CA SER A 23 -11.37 -11.44 -0.44
C SER A 23 -11.16 -12.21 -1.74
N GLU A 24 -11.00 -11.51 -2.86
CA GLU A 24 -10.83 -12.11 -4.20
C GLU A 24 -9.60 -13.03 -4.29
N LYS A 25 -8.51 -12.65 -3.63
CA LYS A 25 -7.23 -13.37 -3.66
C LYS A 25 -7.02 -14.25 -2.42
N GLU A 26 -8.05 -14.44 -1.60
CA GLU A 26 -8.03 -15.22 -0.35
C GLU A 26 -6.94 -14.81 0.66
N LEU A 27 -6.55 -13.53 0.67
CA LEU A 27 -5.48 -13.03 1.55
C LEU A 27 -5.84 -13.02 3.02
N TYR A 28 -7.14 -13.06 3.36
CA TYR A 28 -7.57 -13.18 4.75
C TYR A 28 -7.09 -14.46 5.45
N LYS A 29 -6.63 -15.47 4.70
CA LYS A 29 -5.97 -16.67 5.25
C LYS A 29 -4.55 -16.38 5.76
N LYS A 30 -3.94 -15.27 5.34
CA LYS A 30 -2.55 -14.90 5.63
C LYS A 30 -2.42 -13.59 6.40
N TYR A 31 -3.36 -12.67 6.19
CA TYR A 31 -3.33 -11.31 6.74
C TYR A 31 -4.70 -10.88 7.20
N THR A 32 -4.77 -10.23 8.35
CA THR A 32 -5.83 -9.26 8.64
C THR A 32 -5.65 -8.01 7.79
N THR A 33 -6.71 -7.21 7.60
CA THR A 33 -6.57 -5.93 6.90
C THR A 33 -5.55 -5.02 7.58
N GLN A 34 -5.47 -5.05 8.92
CA GLN A 34 -4.50 -4.26 9.66
C GLN A 34 -3.07 -4.70 9.36
N GLU A 35 -2.75 -6.00 9.48
CA GLU A 35 -1.40 -6.51 9.20
C GLU A 35 -0.93 -6.24 7.77
N LEU A 36 -1.86 -6.23 6.80
CA LEU A 36 -1.53 -5.86 5.42
C LEU A 36 -1.17 -4.38 5.31
N LEU A 37 -1.93 -3.51 5.98
CA LEU A 37 -1.66 -2.07 6.00
C LEU A 37 -0.34 -1.77 6.72
N ASP A 38 -0.07 -2.45 7.84
CA ASP A 38 1.17 -2.29 8.59
C ASP A 38 2.39 -2.66 7.74
N GLU A 39 2.31 -3.71 6.92
CA GLU A 39 3.42 -4.09 6.02
C GLU A 39 3.69 -3.02 4.94
N LEU A 40 2.65 -2.35 4.47
CA LEU A 40 2.75 -1.26 3.49
C LEU A 40 3.26 0.04 4.14
N ASP A 41 2.91 0.30 5.39
CA ASP A 41 3.34 1.49 6.14
C ASP A 41 4.86 1.49 6.43
N LEU A 42 5.48 0.31 6.37
CA LEU A 42 6.95 0.15 6.49
C LEU A 42 7.72 0.51 5.21
N ILE A 43 7.05 0.81 4.09
CA ILE A 43 7.73 1.18 2.85
C ILE A 43 8.20 2.63 2.96
N GLU A 44 9.51 2.83 3.06
CA GLU A 44 10.12 4.15 3.11
C GLU A 44 10.59 4.62 1.72
N SER A 45 10.53 5.93 1.51
CA SER A 45 11.13 6.59 0.35
C SER A 45 11.91 7.82 0.81
N TYR A 46 13.01 8.14 0.13
CA TYR A 46 13.88 9.24 0.48
C TYR A 46 14.43 9.93 -0.76
N GLU A 47 14.70 11.23 -0.61
CA GLU A 47 15.40 12.05 -1.59
C GLU A 47 16.74 12.47 -0.99
N ARG A 48 17.82 12.38 -1.78
CA ARG A 48 19.15 12.84 -1.37
C ARG A 48 19.54 14.08 -2.15
N GLY A 49 19.32 15.26 -1.56
CA GLY A 49 19.60 16.54 -2.20
C GLY A 49 18.70 16.75 -3.43
N ASN A 50 19.31 16.96 -4.60
CA ASN A 50 18.59 17.10 -5.88
C ASN A 50 18.50 15.78 -6.67
N GLU A 51 18.79 14.63 -6.04
CA GLU A 51 18.57 13.32 -6.68
C GLU A 51 17.08 12.97 -6.78
N LYS A 52 16.75 12.05 -7.70
CA LYS A 52 15.39 11.50 -7.80
C LYS A 52 15.02 10.74 -6.52
N LEU A 53 13.72 10.76 -6.18
CA LEU A 53 13.12 9.92 -5.14
C LEU A 53 13.54 8.46 -5.32
N LYS A 54 14.00 7.84 -4.24
CA LYS A 54 14.34 6.41 -4.18
C LYS A 54 13.58 5.73 -3.05
N LEU A 55 13.33 4.44 -3.18
CA LEU A 55 12.81 3.59 -2.14
C LEU A 55 13.95 3.10 -1.23
N GLY A 56 13.60 2.90 0.04
CA GLY A 56 14.41 2.11 0.97
C GLY A 56 14.45 0.64 0.59
N GLU A 57 14.91 -0.20 1.52
CA GLU A 57 14.84 -1.63 1.35
C GLU A 57 13.38 -2.08 1.22
N VAL A 58 13.05 -2.79 0.13
CA VAL A 58 11.71 -3.31 -0.10
C VAL A 58 11.73 -4.84 -0.02
N THR A 59 10.91 -5.39 0.86
CA THR A 59 10.81 -6.82 1.09
C THR A 59 10.06 -7.52 -0.05
N LYS A 60 10.28 -8.84 -0.19
CA LYS A 60 9.49 -9.66 -1.13
C LYS A 60 8.00 -9.63 -0.80
N LYS A 61 7.66 -9.59 0.48
CA LYS A 61 6.29 -9.55 0.99
C LYS A 61 5.57 -8.27 0.54
N GLN A 62 6.23 -7.12 0.63
CA GLN A 62 5.73 -5.85 0.11
C GLN A 62 5.46 -5.91 -1.40
N LYS A 63 6.41 -6.43 -2.19
CA LYS A 63 6.21 -6.59 -3.66
C LYS A 63 5.06 -7.54 -3.99
N GLU A 64 4.90 -8.62 -3.24
CA GLU A 64 3.77 -9.54 -3.39
C GLU A 64 2.42 -8.87 -3.09
N ILE A 65 2.33 -8.03 -2.06
CA ILE A 65 1.10 -7.30 -1.74
C ILE A 65 0.69 -6.41 -2.93
N PHE A 66 1.61 -5.67 -3.54
CA PHE A 66 1.33 -4.88 -4.74
C PHE A 66 0.76 -5.73 -5.87
N LYS A 67 1.35 -6.91 -6.11
CA LYS A 67 0.84 -7.87 -7.11
C LYS A 67 -0.57 -8.35 -6.79
N TYR A 68 -0.88 -8.70 -5.55
CA TYR A 68 -2.24 -9.13 -5.18
C TYR A 68 -3.27 -8.00 -5.27
N MET A 69 -2.82 -6.76 -5.07
CA MET A 69 -3.64 -5.56 -5.28
C MET A 69 -3.80 -5.20 -6.75
N ASP A 70 -3.25 -5.99 -7.69
CA ASP A 70 -3.22 -5.70 -9.13
C ASP A 70 -2.63 -4.30 -9.44
N ILE A 71 -1.67 -3.84 -8.62
CA ILE A 71 -0.96 -2.56 -8.76
C ILE A 71 0.49 -2.83 -9.15
N LYS A 72 1.00 -2.10 -10.14
CA LYS A 72 2.41 -2.18 -10.52
C LYS A 72 3.28 -1.60 -9.40
N PHE A 73 4.26 -2.38 -8.95
CA PHE A 73 5.28 -1.86 -8.04
C PHE A 73 6.15 -0.82 -8.77
N PRO A 74 6.46 0.34 -8.16
CA PRO A 74 7.24 1.40 -8.80
C PRO A 74 8.73 1.07 -8.85
N GLU A 75 9.11 0.15 -9.74
CA GLU A 75 10.50 -0.32 -9.91
C GLU A 75 11.46 0.82 -10.29
N GLU A 76 10.97 1.88 -10.93
CA GLU A 76 11.75 3.06 -11.27
C GLU A 76 12.28 3.84 -10.05
N LEU A 77 11.77 3.55 -8.85
CA LEU A 77 12.20 4.14 -7.60
C LEU A 77 13.19 3.27 -6.82
N LEU A 78 13.52 2.05 -7.27
CA LEU A 78 14.59 1.24 -6.68
C LEU A 78 15.99 1.77 -7.07
#